data_AF-A0A532V2L9-F1
#
_entry.id   AF-A0A532V2L9-F1
#
_cell.length_a   1.000
_cell.length_b   1.000
_cell.length_c   1.000
_cell.angle_alpha   90.00
_cell.angle_beta   90.00
_cell.angle_gamma   90.00
#
_symmetry.space_group_name_H-M   'P 1'
#
loop_
_entity.id
_entity.type
_entity.pdbx_description
1 polymer ?
#
loop_
_entity_poly.entity_id
_entity_poly.type
_entity_poly.pdbx_seq_one_letter_code
_entity_poly.pdbx_strand_id
1 'polypeptide(L)'
;MTKKKKEPKTTEELLEEISSKLNCVIYLLGADIFQEGTQKNHVKKLKKVGFNYKEIALMLGTTPGSISVATAPSQSKKKPKK
;
A
#
# COMPACT_ATOMS: atom_id res chain seq x y z
N MET A 1 45.34 -10.97 14.02
CA MET A 1 44.03 -10.30 13.90
C MET A 1 44.04 -9.40 12.66
N THR A 2 43.64 -9.92 11.51
CA THR A 2 43.56 -9.15 10.26
C THR A 2 42.28 -8.32 10.25
N LYS A 3 42.43 -6.99 10.28
CA LYS A 3 41.31 -6.06 10.06
C LYS A 3 40.85 -6.24 8.61
N LYS A 4 39.74 -6.96 8.39
CA LYS A 4 39.05 -6.95 7.08
C LYS A 4 38.65 -5.50 6.79
N LYS A 5 39.34 -4.86 5.84
CA LYS A 5 38.87 -3.61 5.23
C LYS A 5 37.49 -3.91 4.64
N LYS A 6 36.45 -3.26 5.17
CA LYS A 6 35.13 -3.25 4.55
C LYS A 6 35.31 -2.52 3.22
N GLU A 7 35.14 -3.24 2.12
CA GLU A 7 35.06 -2.60 0.82
C GLU A 7 33.88 -1.62 0.81
N PRO A 8 34.01 -0.47 0.14
CA PRO A 8 32.90 0.47 -0.01
C PRO A 8 31.78 -0.24 -0.77
N LYS A 9 30.55 -0.14 -0.22
CA LYS A 9 29.36 -0.68 -0.88
C LYS A 9 29.23 -0.07 -2.27
N THR A 10 28.79 -0.86 -3.24
CA THR A 10 28.48 -0.33 -4.56
C THR A 10 27.23 0.54 -4.51
N THR A 11 27.04 1.37 -5.53
CA THR A 11 25.83 2.18 -5.66
C THR A 11 24.58 1.30 -5.74
N GLU A 12 24.64 0.15 -6.40
CA GLU A 12 23.50 -0.79 -6.47
C GLU A 12 23.13 -1.34 -5.08
N GLU A 13 24.12 -1.74 -4.28
CA GLU A 13 23.88 -2.24 -2.92
C GLU A 13 23.24 -1.18 -2.01
N LEU A 14 23.65 0.08 -2.17
CA LEU A 14 23.06 1.20 -1.45
C LEU A 14 21.62 1.46 -1.89
N LEU A 15 21.32 1.39 -3.19
CA LEU A 15 19.97 1.55 -3.72
C LEU A 15 19.04 0.42 -3.26
N GLU A 16 19.53 -0.82 -3.20
CA GLU A 16 18.77 -1.96 -2.69
C GLU A 16 18.46 -1.81 -1.20
N GLU A 17 19.43 -1.34 -0.41
CA GLU A 17 19.22 -1.06 1.01
C GLU A 17 18.19 0.07 1.23
N ILE A 18 18.25 1.14 0.42
CA ILE A 18 17.26 2.24 0.45
C ILE A 18 15.87 1.71 0.09
N SER A 19 15.76 0.92 -0.97
CA SER A 19 14.49 0.31 -1.40
C SER A 19 13.89 -0.58 -0.31
N SER A 20 14.71 -1.41 0.33
CA SER A 20 14.29 -2.26 1.45
C SER A 20 13.77 -1.45 2.64
N LYS A 21 14.47 -0.38 3.02
CA LYS A 21 14.03 0.53 4.10
C LYS A 21 12.74 1.27 3.74
N LEU A 22 12.60 1.75 2.51
CA LEU A 22 11.38 2.39 2.04
C LEU A 22 10.19 1.43 2.07
N ASN A 23 10.37 0.18 1.65
CA ASN A 23 9.34 -0.85 1.77
C ASN A 23 8.92 -1.06 3.22
N CYS A 24 9.87 -1.13 4.15
CA CYS A 24 9.55 -1.24 5.58
C CYS A 24 8.73 -0.05 6.09
N VAL A 25 9.06 1.19 5.70
CA VAL A 25 8.28 2.38 6.05
C VAL A 25 6.87 2.31 5.46
N ILE A 26 6.73 1.87 4.21
CA ILE A 26 5.41 1.68 3.57
C ILE A 26 4.58 0.64 4.35
N TYR A 27 5.18 -0.46 4.79
CA TYR A 27 4.50 -1.46 5.62
C TYR A 27 4.06 -0.89 6.98
N LEU A 28 4.91 -0.10 7.64
CA LEU A 28 4.57 0.53 8.93
C LEU A 28 3.45 1.57 8.77
N LEU A 29 3.50 2.39 7.73
CA LEU A 29 2.42 3.33 7.39
C LEU A 29 1.14 2.60 7.00
N GLY A 30 1.26 1.49 6.29
CA GLY A 30 0.16 0.57 6.01
C GLY A 30 -0.47 0.09 7.30
N ALA A 31 0.32 -0.45 8.23
CA ALA A 31 -0.14 -0.94 9.53
C ALA A 31 -0.89 0.13 10.33
N ASP A 32 -0.41 1.37 10.33
CA ASP A 32 -1.11 2.51 10.94
C ASP A 32 -2.45 2.82 10.24
N ILE A 33 -2.48 2.75 8.91
CA ILE A 33 -3.74 2.85 8.14
C ILE A 33 -4.73 1.75 8.55
N PHE A 34 -4.26 0.53 8.81
CA PHE A 34 -5.09 -0.63 9.13
C PHE A 34 -5.69 -0.65 10.54
N GLN A 35 -5.10 0.07 11.51
CA GLN A 35 -5.56 0.00 12.90
C GLN A 35 -6.93 0.65 13.11
N GLU A 36 -7.31 1.65 12.32
CA GLU A 36 -8.61 2.32 12.46
C GLU A 36 -9.21 2.75 11.12
N GLY A 37 -10.13 1.93 10.59
CA GLY A 37 -10.93 2.30 9.44
C GLY A 37 -11.73 1.17 8.79
N THR A 38 -12.73 1.56 8.01
CA THR A 38 -13.37 0.63 7.06
C THR A 38 -12.43 0.42 5.87
N GLN A 39 -12.55 -0.73 5.19
CA GLN A 39 -11.79 -1.02 3.96
C GLN A 39 -11.83 0.14 2.95
N LYS A 40 -12.98 0.81 2.83
CA LYS A 40 -13.15 2.00 1.99
C LYS A 40 -12.23 3.17 2.38
N ASN A 41 -12.05 3.42 3.67
CA ASN A 41 -11.13 4.44 4.17
C ASN A 41 -9.67 4.08 3.87
N HIS A 42 -9.29 2.79 4.02
CA HIS A 42 -7.94 2.34 3.70
C HIS A 42 -7.63 2.53 2.21
N VAL A 43 -8.56 2.12 1.33
CA VAL A 43 -8.43 2.33 -0.12
C VAL A 43 -8.30 3.81 -0.47
N LYS A 44 -9.10 4.69 0.16
CA LYS A 44 -9.05 6.14 -0.09
C LYS A 44 -7.71 6.76 0.34
N LYS A 45 -7.18 6.35 1.50
CA LYS A 45 -5.87 6.82 2.00
C LYS A 45 -4.75 6.37 1.06
N LEU A 46 -4.69 5.08 0.70
CA LEU A 46 -3.67 4.53 -0.18
C LEU A 46 -3.74 5.14 -1.59
N LYS A 47 -4.95 5.40 -2.12
CA LYS A 47 -5.11 6.12 -3.39
C LYS A 47 -4.58 7.55 -3.35
N LYS A 48 -4.72 8.26 -2.22
CA LYS A 48 -4.19 9.62 -2.04
C LYS A 48 -2.66 9.65 -2.08
N VAL A 49 -2.01 8.57 -1.64
CA VAL A 49 -0.55 8.40 -1.66
C VAL A 49 -0.04 8.00 -3.06
N GLY A 50 -0.93 7.62 -3.98
CA GLY A 50 -0.58 7.32 -5.38
C GLY A 50 -0.58 5.84 -5.73
N PHE A 51 -0.91 4.94 -4.80
CA PHE A 51 -0.98 3.51 -5.09
C PHE A 51 -2.11 3.17 -6.06
N ASN A 52 -1.86 2.21 -6.93
CA ASN A 52 -2.84 1.68 -7.88
C ASN A 52 -3.69 0.56 -7.23
N TYR A 53 -4.78 0.15 -7.91
CA TYR A 53 -5.70 -0.84 -7.35
C TYR A 53 -5.10 -2.23 -7.17
N LYS A 54 -4.10 -2.62 -7.97
CA LYS A 54 -3.41 -3.91 -7.82
C LYS A 54 -2.53 -3.91 -6.58
N GLU A 55 -1.76 -2.84 -6.37
CA GLU A 55 -0.91 -2.65 -5.19
C GLU A 55 -1.75 -2.61 -3.90
N ILE A 56 -2.86 -1.86 -3.93
CA ILE A 56 -3.77 -1.78 -2.79
C ILE A 56 -4.40 -3.14 -2.50
N ALA A 57 -4.83 -3.89 -3.52
CA ALA A 57 -5.38 -5.22 -3.35
C ALA A 57 -4.37 -6.17 -2.68
N LEU A 58 -3.10 -6.12 -3.11
CA LEU A 58 -2.01 -6.89 -2.52
C LEU A 58 -1.77 -6.51 -1.05
N MET A 59 -1.72 -5.21 -0.74
CA MET A 59 -1.49 -4.72 0.63
C MET A 59 -2.63 -5.09 1.58
N LEU A 60 -3.88 -4.97 1.13
CA LEU A 60 -5.06 -5.26 1.94
C LEU A 60 -5.41 -6.76 1.98
N GLY A 61 -4.69 -7.64 1.26
CA GLY A 61 -4.99 -9.07 1.19
C GLY A 61 -6.31 -9.40 0.49
N THR A 62 -6.66 -8.65 -0.55
CA THR A 62 -7.96 -8.72 -1.25
C THR A 62 -7.75 -8.77 -2.77
N THR A 63 -8.83 -8.94 -3.55
CA THR A 63 -8.78 -8.84 -5.01
C THR A 63 -8.99 -7.40 -5.47
N PRO A 64 -8.47 -7.01 -6.65
CA PRO A 64 -8.74 -5.69 -7.24
C PRO A 64 -10.24 -5.42 -7.47
N GLY A 65 -11.03 -6.47 -7.71
CA GLY A 65 -12.48 -6.38 -7.86
C GLY A 65 -13.16 -5.89 -6.58
N SER A 66 -12.75 -6.42 -5.42
CA SER A 66 -13.27 -5.98 -4.12
C SER A 66 -12.93 -4.52 -3.82
N ILE A 67 -11.76 -4.03 -4.27
CA ILE A 67 -11.37 -2.61 -4.15
C ILE A 67 -12.29 -1.71 -5.00
N SER A 68 -12.60 -2.15 -6.23
CA SER A 68 -13.53 -1.46 -7.12
C SER A 68 -14.94 -1.36 -6.51
N VAL A 69 -15.44 -2.46 -5.93
CA VAL A 69 -16.75 -2.48 -5.24
C VAL A 69 -16.75 -1.59 -4.00
N ALA A 70 -15.69 -1.63 -3.19
CA ALA A 70 -15.59 -0.80 -1.98
C ALA A 70 -15.55 0.72 -2.27
N THR A 71 -15.09 1.10 -3.47
CA THR A 71 -15.02 2.49 -3.91
C THR A 71 -16.18 2.93 -4.80
N ALA A 72 -17.00 1.98 -5.27
CA ALA A 72 -18.16 2.29 -6.07
C ALA A 72 -19.12 3.23 -5.32
N PRO A 73 -19.65 4.28 -5.96
CA PRO A 73 -20.70 5.07 -5.37
C PRO A 73 -21.87 4.14 -5.04
N SER A 74 -22.36 4.20 -3.79
CA SER A 74 -23.53 3.43 -3.38
C SER A 74 -24.66 3.78 -4.34
N GLN A 75 -25.09 2.80 -5.14
CA GLN A 75 -26.29 2.92 -5.95
C GLN A 75 -27.49 2.92 -4.99
N SER A 76 -27.72 4.06 -4.37
CA SER A 76 -28.91 4.32 -3.57
C SER A 76 -30.10 4.31 -4.52
N LYS A 77 -30.76 3.14 -4.55
CA LYS A 77 -32.15 2.87 -4.91
C LYS A 77 -32.80 3.97 -5.76
N LYS A 78 -32.75 3.83 -7.09
CA LYS A 78 -33.77 4.45 -7.94
C LYS A 78 -35.13 3.91 -7.48
N LYS A 79 -35.90 4.71 -6.73
CA LYS A 79 -37.30 4.41 -6.41
C LYS A 79 -38.02 4.11 -7.72
N PRO A 80 -38.78 3.01 -7.84
CA PRO A 80 -39.66 2.84 -9.00
C PRO A 80 -40.65 4.00 -8.98
N LYS A 81 -40.69 4.77 -10.07
CA LYS A 81 -41.78 5.72 -10.29
C LYS A 81 -43.06 4.89 -10.45
N LYS A 82 -44.00 5.07 -9.53
CA LYS A 82 -45.39 4.65 -9.69
C LYS A 82 -46.00 5.33 -10.91
#